data_AF-A0A920IMQ5-F1
#
_entry.id   AF-A0A920IMQ5-F1
#
_cell.length_a   1.000
_cell.length_b   1.000
_cell.length_c   1.000
_cell.angle_alpha   90.00
_cell.angle_beta   90.00
_cell.angle_gamma   90.00
#
_symmetry.space_group_name_H-M   'P 1'
#
loop_
_entity.id
_entity.type
_entity.pdbx_description
1 polymer ?
#
loop_
_entity_poly.entity_id
_entity_poly.type
_entity_poly.pdbx_seq_one_letter_code
_entity_poly.pdbx_strand_id
1 'polypeptide(L)' 'MYDYIVTPITDESLIDKNGNESDYNLISCQSYFRKAGIEHNVINSGKKKLIFIETELKNNNKDRYE' A
#
# COMPACT_ATOMS: atom_id res chain seq x y z
N MET A 1 2.93 -11.88 -7.69
CA MET A 1 2.77 -11.18 -6.41
C MET A 1 4.14 -10.93 -5.83
N TYR A 2 4.38 -9.69 -5.41
CA TYR A 2 5.68 -9.19 -4.99
C TYR A 2 5.57 -8.56 -3.61
N ASP A 3 6.68 -8.58 -2.88
CA ASP A 3 6.84 -7.71 -1.72
C ASP A 3 6.90 -6.26 -2.22
N TYR A 4 6.39 -5.32 -1.44
CA TYR A 4 6.30 -3.93 -1.88
C TYR A 4 6.49 -2.94 -0.74
N ILE A 5 6.88 -1.73 -1.13
CA ILE A 5 6.99 -0.58 -0.25
C ILE A 5 5.93 0.43 -0.68
N VAL A 6 5.19 0.95 0.29
CA VAL A 6 4.30 2.09 0.10
C VAL A 6 4.97 3.34 0.66
N THR A 7 5.04 4.39 -0.15
CA THR A 7 5.54 5.71 0.24
C THR A 7 4.40 6.73 0.14
N PRO A 8 3.80 7.14 1.27
CA PRO A 8 2.76 8.15 1.28
C PRO A 8 3.32 9.53 0.92
N ILE A 9 2.57 10.27 0.10
CA ILE A 9 2.86 11.67 -0.22
C ILE A 9 1.92 12.60 0.58
N THR A 10 0.70 12.16 0.85
CA THR A 10 -0.29 12.88 1.67
C THR A 10 -0.63 12.11 2.93
N ASP A 11 -0.89 12.84 4.03
CA ASP A 11 -1.43 12.25 5.25
C ASP A 11 -2.89 11.83 5.02
N GLU A 12 -3.26 10.60 5.37
CA GLU A 12 -4.65 10.14 5.37
C GLU A 12 -4.89 8.87 6.20
N SER A 13 -6.14 8.62 6.57
CA SER A 13 -6.58 7.36 7.16
C SER A 13 -7.24 6.47 6.10
N LEU A 14 -6.94 5.18 6.14
CA LEU A 14 -7.53 4.19 5.22
C LEU A 14 -8.68 3.43 5.89
N ILE A 15 -9.70 3.08 5.10
CA ILE A 15 -10.81 2.22 5.51
C ILE A 15 -10.62 0.82 4.91
N ASP A 16 -10.82 -0.21 5.72
CA ASP A 16 -10.73 -1.61 5.28
C ASP A 16 -11.95 -2.06 4.44
N LYS A 17 -11.91 -3.30 3.96
CA LYS A 17 -13.01 -3.88 3.17
C LYS A 17 -14.34 -4.03 3.92
N ASN A 18 -14.31 -3.96 5.24
CA ASN A 18 -15.49 -4.06 6.11
C ASN A 18 -16.04 -2.69 6.51
N GLY A 19 -15.43 -1.60 6.02
CA GLY A 19 -15.85 -0.24 6.36
C GLY A 19 -15.29 0.26 7.70
N ASN A 20 -14.37 -0.47 8.33
CA ASN A 20 -13.72 -0.01 9.55
C ASN A 20 -12.56 0.92 9.20
N GLU A 21 -12.47 2.06 9.89
CA GLU A 21 -11.22 2.83 9.89
C GLU A 21 -10.10 1.91 10.35
N SER A 22 -9.09 1.77 9.50
CA SER A 22 -7.95 0.90 9.78
C SER A 22 -6.92 1.64 10.61
N ASP A 23 -6.10 0.88 11.34
CA ASP A 23 -4.91 1.39 12.02
C ASP A 23 -3.84 1.95 11.06
N TYR A 24 -4.07 1.89 9.74
CA TYR A 24 -3.14 2.38 8.73
C TYR A 24 -3.34 3.87 8.47
N ASN A 25 -2.81 4.67 9.39
CA ASN A 25 -2.53 6.05 9.10
C ASN A 25 -1.38 6.13 8.11
N LEU A 26 -1.69 6.58 6.90
CA LEU A 26 -0.70 7.01 5.93
C LEU A 26 -0.14 8.33 6.43
N ILE A 27 1.12 8.33 6.84
CA ILE A 27 1.82 9.54 7.23
C ILE A 27 2.79 9.89 6.10
N SER A 28 2.68 11.10 5.58
CA SER A 28 3.52 11.62 4.52
C SER A 28 5.00 11.42 4.86
N CYS A 29 5.76 10.99 3.85
CA CYS A 29 7.19 10.66 3.97
C CYS A 29 7.53 9.48 4.91
N GLN A 30 6.54 8.77 5.47
CA GLN A 30 6.77 7.55 6.26
C GLN A 30 6.46 6.31 5.43
N SER A 31 7.49 5.77 4.78
CA SER A 31 7.36 4.54 4.01
C SER A 31 7.15 3.33 4.91
N TYR A 32 6.37 2.35 4.45
CA TYR A 32 6.22 1.07 5.13
C TYR A 32 6.24 -0.10 4.16
N PHE A 33 6.63 -1.26 4.68
CA PHE A 33 6.76 -2.50 3.93
C PHE A 33 5.51 -3.38 4.03
N ARG A 34 5.23 -4.14 2.97
CA ARG A 34 4.21 -5.18 2.92
C ARG A 34 4.74 -6.41 2.19
N LYS A 35 4.34 -7.58 2.68
CA LYS A 35 4.64 -8.86 2.04
C LYS A 35 3.70 -9.12 0.87
N ALA A 36 4.19 -9.87 -0.11
CA ALA A 36 3.34 -10.51 -1.11
C ALA A 36 2.23 -11.31 -0.42
N GLY A 37 0.98 -11.15 -0.86
CA GLY A 37 -0.16 -11.96 -0.37
C GLY A 37 -1.15 -11.20 0.48
N ILE A 38 -0.86 -9.93 0.77
CA ILE A 38 -1.79 -9.07 1.49
C ILE A 38 -2.87 -8.58 0.53
N GLU A 39 -4.10 -8.96 0.81
CA GLU A 39 -5.31 -8.40 0.19
C GLU A 39 -5.89 -7.33 1.11
N HIS A 40 -6.15 -6.15 0.55
CA HIS A 40 -6.84 -5.05 1.24
C HIS A 40 -7.53 -4.15 0.23
N ASN A 41 -8.52 -3.38 0.70
CA ASN A 41 -9.11 -2.31 -0.10
C ASN A 41 -8.42 -0.99 0.28
N VAL A 42 -8.16 -0.14 -0.70
CA VAL A 42 -7.70 1.24 -0.49
C VAL A 42 -8.82 2.18 -0.92
N ILE A 43 -9.47 2.79 0.06
CA ILE A 43 -10.61 3.70 -0.16
C ILE A 43 -10.20 5.09 0.30
N ASN A 44 -10.31 6.07 -0.59
CA ASN A 44 -10.21 7.48 -0.21
C ASN A 44 -11.56 7.99 0.28
N SER A 45 -11.77 7.98 1.59
CA SER A 45 -12.96 8.54 2.25
C SER A 45 -12.80 10.04 2.61
N GLY A 46 -11.60 10.58 2.44
CA GLY A 46 -11.27 11.96 2.75
C GLY A 46 -11.77 12.97 1.72
N LYS A 47 -11.68 14.26 2.08
CA LYS A 47 -12.03 15.39 1.18
C LYS A 47 -10.87 15.84 0.29
N LYS A 48 -9.68 15.29 0.49
CA LYS A 48 -8.45 15.65 -0.22
C LYS A 48 -8.04 14.52 -1.17
N LYS A 49 -7.12 14.83 -2.08
CA LYS A 49 -6.51 13.80 -2.93
C LYS A 49 -5.60 12.93 -2.07
N LEU A 50 -5.86 11.62 -2.08
CA LEU A 50 -4.95 10.61 -1.56
C LEU A 50 -3.85 10.33 -2.60
N ILE A 51 -2.58 10.54 -2.24
CA ILE A 51 -1.43 10.33 -3.12
C ILE A 51 -0.38 9.48 -2.39
N PHE A 52 0.03 8.38 -3.03
CA PHE A 52 1.11 7.52 -2.57
C PHE A 52 1.77 6.83 -3.77
N ILE A 53 2.97 6.29 -3.54
CA ILE A 53 3.71 5.49 -4.51
C ILE A 53 3.83 4.08 -3.97
N GLU A 54 3.52 3.08 -4.78
CA GLU A 54 3.81 1.68 -4.50
C GLU A 54 5.00 1.23 -5.35
N THR A 55 6.00 0.62 -4.71
CA THR A 55 7.19 0.08 -5.37
C THR A 55 7.27 -1.41 -5.14
N GLU A 56 6.90 -2.19 -6.15
CA GLU A 56 6.98 -3.66 -6.14
C GLU A 56 8.41 -4.16 -6.38
N LEU A 57 8.85 -5.10 -5.54
CA LEU A 57 10.18 -5.70 -5.59
C LEU A 57 10.13 -7.02 -6.37
N LYS A 58 10.64 -6.99 -7.61
CA LYS A 58 10.77 -8.22 -8.41
C LYS A 58 11.80 -9.16 -7.78
N ASN A 59 11.43 -10.43 -7.60
CA ASN A 59 12.40 -11.46 -7.24
C ASN A 59 13.32 -11.76 -8.43
N ASN A 60 14.62 -11.88 -8.17
CA ASN A 60 15.65 -12.25 -9.15
C ASN A 60 15.68 -13.75 -9.50
N ASN A 61 14.60 -14.50 -9.23
CA ASN A 61 14.52 -15.89 -9.69
C ASN A 61 14.38 -15.89 -11.21
N LYS A 62 15.44 -16.32 -11.91
CA LYS A 62 15.50 -16.45 -13.37
C LYS A 62 14.50 -17.47 -13.94
N ASP A 63 13.79 -18.21 -13.09
CA ASP A 63 12.98 -19.38 -13.46
C ASP A 63 11.48 -19.07 -13.65
N ARG A 64 11.10 -17.84 -14.06
CA ARG A 64 9.69 -17.49 -14.32
C ARG A 64 9.37 -17.14 -15.77
N TYR A 65 10.21 -17.59 -16.70
CA TYR A 65 9.93 -17.58 -18.15
C TYR A 65 10.17 -18.97 -18.78
N GLU A 66 9.80 -20.04 -18.06
CA GLU A 66 9.57 -21.38 -18.65
C GLU A 66 8.11 -21.78 -18.41
#